data_AF-A0A553V170-F1
#
_entry.id   AF-A0A553V170-F1
#
_cell.length_a   1.000
_cell.length_b   1.000
_cell.length_c   1.000
_cell.angle_alpha   90.00
_cell.angle_beta   90.00
_cell.angle_gamma   90.00
#
_symmetry.space_group_name_H-M   'P 1'
#
loop_
_entity.id
_entity.type
_entity.pdbx_description
1 polymer ?
#
loop_
_entity_poly.entity_id
_entity_poly.type
_entity_poly.pdbx_seq_one_letter_code
_entity_poly.pdbx_strand_id
1 'polypeptide(L)'
;MSANPPKDAKSPQPPIKLRRVGLFETSVNTEVIPVRGLLEGINDIGKFIVSMKKHVKLGEKPEVEWIIDKTCNHRGDKLLHNKGIAGCPHCNWALDLKTLTYHNGYRKQPLKYHIEGRSLHVQTSIDLSNPYQSSFKGDFKIRWLNHACLHIEAGGIKCVTDPWLLGPSFLGSGYLETASCKEAVHCLVNADFIFISSNRSSCLHPQTLAFVPKSKPFLIGNFASKSIEKALRGLGFTEIYTLEFQEIYEFSSFFQFSILKAGDGSEESGLYLCLSGHDVIINAYGNYLNTFNLPTDLTLLCTSFAGATSGFPFCIDNYNSEQKKALHTNHLEGLKQQLELLLESTNASYVMPIATPYIQEAARDQEVQNANAKNALDYGKQICDTYTRSHRESPVVWLQPDYTLTLEFKENDLIQWREDVHVLKRDVPQRYVDFYTRTFVYDANKLINYLKLSGYKAQQIVAFVPTDGSFEKVVGPIVQADFATQSFKIIEANAIITKQQGYRVMVLKVRGEILACVVENHLPFEEILRGFHCRIQRTPNVYEAQFWRYFSHFYTDSKPYTIQLV
;
A
#
# COMPACT_ATOMS: atom_id res chain seq x y z
N MET A 1 28.15 -8.74 54.17
CA MET A 1 28.12 -9.85 53.18
C MET A 1 27.82 -9.25 51.83
N SER A 2 28.81 -9.28 50.94
CA SER A 2 28.79 -8.72 49.58
C SER A 2 27.93 -9.59 48.66
N ALA A 3 26.83 -9.05 48.15
CA ALA A 3 26.15 -9.64 47.01
C ALA A 3 26.85 -9.14 45.74
N ASN A 4 27.58 -10.04 45.08
CA ASN A 4 28.11 -9.77 43.74
C ASN A 4 26.94 -9.51 42.77
N PRO A 5 27.08 -8.57 41.83
CA PRO A 5 26.12 -8.42 40.75
C PRO A 5 26.13 -9.70 39.89
N PRO A 6 25.01 -10.10 39.29
CA PRO A 6 24.96 -11.26 38.41
C PRO A 6 25.89 -11.04 37.23
N LYS A 7 26.94 -11.88 37.15
CA LYS A 7 27.74 -12.10 35.95
C LYS A 7 26.88 -12.88 34.99
N ASP A 8 26.27 -12.19 34.04
CA ASP A 8 25.97 -12.70 32.68
C ASP A 8 25.57 -11.50 31.82
N ALA A 9 26.51 -10.56 31.66
CA ALA A 9 26.49 -9.71 30.47
C ALA A 9 26.79 -10.63 29.29
N LYS A 10 25.75 -11.06 28.55
CA LYS A 10 25.91 -11.69 27.25
C LYS A 10 26.95 -10.88 26.48
N SER A 11 28.01 -11.54 26.04
CA SER A 11 28.95 -10.99 25.08
C SER A 11 28.17 -10.30 23.96
N PRO A 12 28.57 -9.10 23.49
CA PRO A 12 27.90 -8.45 22.39
C PRO A 12 27.88 -9.43 21.22
N GLN A 13 26.68 -9.80 20.76
CA GLN A 13 26.56 -10.64 19.58
C GLN A 13 27.29 -9.95 18.43
N PRO A 14 28.03 -10.71 17.59
CA PRO A 14 28.70 -10.13 16.45
C PRO A 14 27.67 -9.37 15.59
N PRO A 15 28.06 -8.23 14.98
CA PRO A 15 27.13 -7.43 14.20
C PRO A 15 26.52 -8.28 13.09
N ILE A 16 25.19 -8.31 13.03
CA ILE A 16 24.42 -8.97 11.98
C ILE A 16 24.81 -8.34 10.65
N LYS A 17 25.45 -9.12 9.76
CA LYS A 17 25.97 -8.62 8.49
C LYS A 17 24.98 -8.87 7.37
N LEU A 18 24.38 -7.80 6.87
CA LEU A 18 23.55 -7.84 5.67
C LEU A 18 24.41 -8.11 4.42
N ARG A 19 24.00 -9.06 3.59
CA ARG A 19 24.66 -9.42 2.33
C ARG A 19 23.66 -9.53 1.19
N ARG A 20 23.97 -8.95 0.02
CA ARG A 20 23.26 -9.26 -1.24
C ARG A 20 23.76 -10.60 -1.77
N VAL A 21 22.85 -11.53 -2.08
CA VAL A 21 23.19 -12.85 -2.62
C VAL A 21 22.93 -12.98 -4.12
N GLY A 22 21.90 -12.32 -4.65
CA GLY A 22 21.62 -12.31 -6.08
C GLY A 22 20.16 -12.02 -6.41
N LEU A 23 19.68 -12.53 -7.54
CA LEU A 23 18.32 -12.32 -8.04
C LEU A 23 17.49 -13.60 -7.93
N PHE A 24 16.17 -13.47 -8.03
CA PHE A 24 15.30 -14.63 -8.28
C PHE A 24 15.61 -15.27 -9.62
N GLU A 25 15.45 -16.59 -9.68
CA GLU A 25 15.28 -17.30 -10.94
C GLU A 25 13.87 -17.04 -11.47
N THR A 26 13.75 -16.90 -12.78
CA THR A 26 12.50 -16.54 -13.46
C THR A 26 12.15 -17.58 -14.52
N SER A 27 10.94 -18.15 -14.44
CA SER A 27 10.36 -18.94 -15.52
C SER A 27 9.23 -18.18 -16.19
N VAL A 28 9.35 -17.96 -17.50
CA VAL A 28 8.30 -17.27 -18.28
C VAL A 28 7.22 -18.27 -18.66
N ASN A 29 6.00 -18.03 -18.20
CA ASN A 29 4.85 -18.81 -18.62
C ASN A 29 4.35 -18.36 -19.99
N THR A 30 3.88 -19.33 -20.78
CA THR A 30 3.33 -19.09 -22.11
C THR A 30 1.94 -19.69 -22.21
N GLU A 31 0.95 -18.86 -22.59
CA GLU A 31 -0.39 -19.32 -22.94
C GLU A 31 -0.58 -19.33 -24.46
N VAL A 32 -1.32 -20.34 -24.95
CA VAL A 32 -1.56 -20.53 -26.38
C VAL A 32 -2.94 -20.04 -26.75
N ILE A 33 -3.02 -19.08 -27.67
CA ILE A 33 -4.27 -18.56 -28.23
C ILE A 33 -4.45 -19.14 -29.64
N PRO A 34 -5.49 -19.94 -29.90
CA PRO A 34 -5.80 -20.37 -31.25
C PRO A 34 -6.31 -19.18 -32.07
N VAL A 35 -5.74 -18.98 -33.26
CA VAL A 35 -6.09 -17.83 -34.13
C VAL A 35 -7.42 -18.06 -34.87
N ARG A 36 -7.93 -19.29 -34.85
CA ARG A 36 -9.19 -19.65 -35.51
C ARG A 36 -10.33 -18.83 -34.91
N GLY A 37 -10.99 -18.04 -35.76
CA GLY A 37 -12.15 -17.22 -35.37
C GLY A 37 -11.81 -15.79 -34.97
N LEU A 38 -10.51 -15.42 -34.90
CA LEU A 38 -10.12 -14.03 -34.71
C LEU A 38 -10.38 -13.21 -35.98
N LEU A 39 -11.03 -12.06 -35.81
CA LEU A 39 -11.40 -11.11 -36.85
C LEU A 39 -10.41 -9.95 -36.91
N GLU A 40 -10.38 -9.20 -38.02
CA GLU A 40 -9.68 -7.92 -38.11
C GLU A 40 -10.17 -6.95 -37.01
N GLY A 41 -9.23 -6.23 -36.40
CA GLY A 41 -9.50 -5.38 -35.25
C GLY A 41 -9.47 -6.12 -33.92
N ILE A 42 -10.28 -5.65 -32.97
CA ILE A 42 -10.20 -6.04 -31.55
C ILE A 42 -10.99 -7.32 -31.29
N ASN A 43 -10.32 -8.31 -30.69
CA ASN A 43 -10.90 -9.58 -30.26
C ASN A 43 -10.70 -9.75 -28.74
N ASP A 44 -11.78 -9.97 -28.00
CA ASP A 44 -11.73 -10.32 -26.58
C ASP A 44 -11.82 -11.84 -26.44
N ILE A 45 -10.74 -12.49 -26.01
CA ILE A 45 -10.61 -13.95 -25.95
C ILE A 45 -9.91 -14.42 -24.67
N GLY A 46 -10.65 -15.18 -23.85
CA GLY A 46 -10.12 -15.74 -22.61
C GLY A 46 -9.58 -14.67 -21.65
N LYS A 47 -8.27 -14.71 -21.40
CA LYS A 47 -7.54 -13.76 -20.55
C LYS A 47 -6.94 -12.58 -21.34
N PHE A 48 -7.13 -12.52 -22.65
CA PHE A 48 -6.44 -11.58 -23.53
C PHE A 48 -7.41 -10.71 -24.34
N ILE A 49 -6.91 -9.55 -24.74
CA ILE A 49 -7.49 -8.75 -25.83
C ILE A 49 -6.42 -8.67 -26.93
N VAL A 50 -6.81 -9.06 -28.15
CA VAL A 50 -5.92 -9.18 -29.31
C VAL A 50 -6.38 -8.23 -30.40
N SER A 51 -5.51 -7.33 -30.86
CA SER A 51 -5.75 -6.53 -32.08
C SER A 51 -5.11 -7.19 -33.28
N MET A 52 -5.93 -7.65 -34.22
CA MET A 52 -5.48 -8.27 -35.47
C MET A 52 -5.42 -7.22 -36.57
N LYS A 53 -4.34 -7.21 -37.35
CA LYS A 53 -4.21 -6.31 -38.52
C LYS A 53 -5.12 -6.70 -39.67
N LYS A 54 -5.52 -7.98 -39.74
CA LYS A 54 -6.37 -8.53 -40.80
C LYS A 54 -7.08 -9.80 -40.35
N HIS A 55 -8.16 -10.14 -41.05
CA HIS A 55 -8.79 -11.46 -40.94
C HIS A 55 -7.85 -12.56 -41.43
N VAL A 56 -7.69 -13.64 -40.65
CA VAL A 56 -6.78 -14.74 -41.00
C VAL A 56 -7.51 -15.80 -41.84
N LYS A 57 -7.24 -15.82 -43.15
CA LYS A 57 -7.79 -16.84 -44.06
C LYS A 57 -7.09 -18.20 -43.92
N LEU A 58 -7.69 -19.25 -44.49
CA LEU A 58 -7.11 -20.59 -44.50
C LEU A 58 -5.76 -20.57 -45.23
N GLY A 59 -4.68 -20.99 -44.56
CA GLY A 59 -3.32 -21.01 -45.13
C GLY A 59 -2.51 -19.73 -44.91
N GLU A 60 -3.11 -18.65 -44.38
CA GLU A 60 -2.39 -17.41 -44.08
C GLU A 60 -1.83 -17.39 -42.66
N LYS A 61 -0.68 -16.72 -42.49
CA LYS A 61 -0.11 -16.42 -41.17
C LYS A 61 -0.91 -15.29 -40.49
N PRO A 62 -1.07 -15.34 -39.16
CA PRO A 62 -1.64 -14.24 -38.40
C PRO A 62 -0.76 -13.00 -38.49
N GLU A 63 -1.39 -11.84 -38.56
CA GLU A 63 -0.74 -10.55 -38.37
C GLU A 63 -1.41 -9.83 -37.22
N VAL A 64 -0.66 -9.66 -36.12
CA VAL A 64 -1.16 -9.08 -34.87
C VAL A 64 -0.52 -7.71 -34.67
N GLU A 65 -1.33 -6.73 -34.32
CA GLU A 65 -0.87 -5.38 -33.99
C GLU A 65 -0.34 -5.32 -32.56
N TRP A 66 -1.12 -5.85 -31.60
CA TRP A 66 -0.74 -5.99 -30.21
C TRP A 66 -1.61 -7.04 -29.51
N ILE A 67 -1.10 -7.57 -28.39
CA ILE A 67 -1.82 -8.42 -27.45
C ILE A 67 -1.66 -7.80 -26.07
N ILE A 68 -2.73 -7.72 -25.29
CA ILE A 68 -2.68 -7.34 -23.88
C ILE A 68 -3.40 -8.39 -23.03
N ASP A 69 -2.99 -8.55 -21.78
CA ASP A 69 -3.82 -9.23 -20.78
C ASP A 69 -5.04 -8.37 -20.41
N LYS A 70 -6.03 -9.03 -19.80
CA LYS A 70 -7.21 -8.38 -19.22
C LYS A 70 -6.99 -7.98 -17.76
N THR A 71 -5.76 -7.80 -17.30
CA THR A 71 -5.42 -7.42 -15.92
C THR A 71 -5.31 -5.90 -15.82
N CYS A 72 -6.07 -5.31 -14.91
CA CYS A 72 -6.02 -3.88 -14.64
C CYS A 72 -4.69 -3.51 -14.00
N ASN A 73 -3.94 -2.57 -14.60
CA ASN A 73 -2.65 -2.13 -14.07
C ASN A 73 -2.71 -1.40 -12.72
N HIS A 74 -3.90 -1.11 -12.19
CA HIS A 74 -4.07 -0.48 -10.89
C HIS A 74 -4.25 -1.50 -9.75
N ARG A 75 -4.97 -2.60 -9.98
CA ARG A 75 -5.36 -3.52 -8.89
C ARG A 75 -5.23 -4.99 -9.20
N GLY A 76 -4.88 -5.35 -10.43
CA GLY A 76 -4.86 -6.74 -10.86
C GLY A 76 -6.24 -7.30 -11.27
N ASP A 77 -7.32 -6.52 -11.15
CA ASP A 77 -8.68 -6.98 -11.47
C ASP A 77 -8.90 -7.21 -12.97
N LYS A 78 -9.85 -8.07 -13.33
CA LYS A 78 -10.23 -8.32 -14.73
C LYS A 78 -10.90 -7.10 -15.38
N LEU A 79 -10.34 -6.64 -16.49
CA LEU A 79 -10.88 -5.62 -17.38
C LEU A 79 -12.04 -6.20 -18.20
N LEU A 80 -13.13 -5.44 -18.27
CA LEU A 80 -14.31 -5.75 -19.05
C LEU A 80 -14.33 -4.86 -20.30
N HIS A 81 -14.22 -5.48 -21.47
CA HIS A 81 -14.23 -4.79 -22.76
C HIS A 81 -15.67 -4.46 -23.19
N ASN A 82 -15.89 -3.19 -23.54
CA ASN A 82 -17.11 -2.71 -24.17
C ASN A 82 -16.77 -1.62 -25.20
N LYS A 83 -17.11 -1.84 -26.47
CA LYS A 83 -17.01 -0.85 -27.57
C LYS A 83 -15.68 -0.07 -27.62
N GLY A 84 -14.56 -0.78 -27.54
CA GLY A 84 -13.22 -0.17 -27.65
C GLY A 84 -12.65 0.41 -26.36
N ILE A 85 -13.39 0.34 -25.25
CA ILE A 85 -12.93 0.70 -23.91
C ILE A 85 -12.89 -0.58 -23.06
N ALA A 86 -11.81 -0.80 -22.32
CA ALA A 86 -11.72 -1.87 -21.33
C ALA A 86 -11.72 -1.27 -19.92
N GLY A 87 -12.84 -1.43 -19.21
CA GLY A 87 -13.06 -0.85 -17.88
C GLY A 87 -12.80 -1.84 -16.75
N CYS A 88 -12.18 -1.38 -15.67
CA CYS A 88 -12.09 -2.14 -14.41
C CYS A 88 -13.37 -1.89 -13.57
N PRO A 89 -14.11 -2.95 -13.17
CA PRO A 89 -15.36 -2.80 -12.42
C PRO A 89 -15.16 -2.25 -11.00
N HIS A 90 -13.95 -2.39 -10.42
CA HIS A 90 -13.69 -2.13 -9.00
C HIS A 90 -12.89 -0.87 -8.70
N CYS A 91 -12.24 -0.27 -9.70
CA CYS A 91 -11.47 0.97 -9.51
C CYS A 91 -11.76 2.08 -10.51
N ASN A 92 -12.73 1.89 -11.41
CA ASN A 92 -13.17 2.89 -12.40
C ASN A 92 -12.07 3.35 -13.39
N TRP A 93 -10.94 2.65 -13.46
CA TRP A 93 -9.95 2.85 -14.51
C TRP A 93 -10.50 2.29 -15.83
N ALA A 94 -10.44 3.10 -16.88
CA ALA A 94 -10.89 2.73 -18.21
C ALA A 94 -9.74 2.91 -19.20
N LEU A 95 -9.42 1.84 -19.93
CA LEU A 95 -8.38 1.76 -20.95
C LEU A 95 -8.99 1.99 -22.33
N ASP A 96 -8.51 3.00 -23.06
CA ASP A 96 -8.82 3.16 -24.47
C ASP A 96 -7.96 2.17 -25.28
N LEU A 97 -8.60 1.22 -25.98
CA LEU A 97 -7.90 0.17 -26.71
C LEU A 97 -7.25 0.64 -28.01
N LYS A 98 -7.63 1.81 -28.54
CA LYS A 98 -6.99 2.38 -29.73
C LYS A 98 -5.61 2.94 -29.38
N THR A 99 -5.48 3.53 -28.20
CA THR A 99 -4.24 4.17 -27.72
C THR A 99 -3.45 3.33 -26.71
N LEU A 100 -4.08 2.27 -26.17
CA LEU A 100 -3.61 1.51 -25.01
C LEU A 100 -3.29 2.41 -23.80
N THR A 101 -4.05 3.49 -23.64
CA THR A 101 -3.85 4.48 -22.57
C THR A 101 -5.10 4.58 -21.72
N TYR A 102 -4.93 4.45 -20.41
CA TYR A 102 -6.00 4.68 -19.44
C TYR A 102 -6.36 6.17 -19.41
N HIS A 103 -7.60 6.51 -19.05
CA HIS A 103 -8.06 7.91 -18.96
C HIS A 103 -7.25 8.80 -17.98
N ASN A 104 -6.47 8.19 -17.09
CA ASN A 104 -5.54 8.90 -16.20
C ASN A 104 -4.16 9.16 -16.84
N GLY A 105 -3.92 8.70 -18.07
CA GLY A 105 -2.67 8.85 -18.82
C GLY A 105 -1.69 7.67 -18.70
N TYR A 106 -1.97 6.64 -17.89
CA TYR A 106 -1.11 5.47 -17.79
C TYR A 106 -1.21 4.62 -19.06
N ARG A 107 -0.08 4.17 -19.63
CA ARG A 107 -0.06 3.35 -20.85
C ARG A 107 0.12 1.87 -20.52
N LYS A 108 -0.82 1.01 -20.95
CA LYS A 108 -0.70 -0.45 -20.85
C LYS A 108 0.27 -0.95 -21.91
N GLN A 109 1.22 -1.79 -21.50
CA GLN A 109 2.23 -2.35 -22.39
C GLN A 109 1.69 -3.63 -23.05
N PRO A 110 1.88 -3.80 -24.37
CA PRO A 110 1.62 -5.07 -25.03
C PRO A 110 2.49 -6.21 -24.47
N LEU A 111 1.92 -7.41 -24.43
CA LEU A 111 2.62 -8.64 -24.11
C LEU A 111 3.53 -9.06 -25.28
N LYS A 112 4.65 -9.70 -24.93
CA LYS A 112 5.50 -10.38 -25.90
C LYS A 112 4.81 -11.66 -26.34
N TYR A 113 4.94 -11.98 -27.63
CA TYR A 113 4.39 -13.21 -28.19
C TYR A 113 5.22 -13.65 -29.39
N HIS A 114 5.06 -14.92 -29.76
CA HIS A 114 5.51 -15.44 -31.05
C HIS A 114 4.41 -16.28 -31.71
N ILE A 115 4.60 -16.57 -32.99
CA ILE A 115 3.61 -17.29 -33.81
C ILE A 115 4.18 -18.66 -34.16
N GLU A 116 3.46 -19.72 -33.79
CA GLU A 116 3.75 -21.08 -34.22
C GLU A 116 2.53 -21.63 -34.97
N GLY A 117 2.70 -21.89 -36.27
CA GLY A 117 1.60 -22.33 -37.13
C GLY A 117 0.42 -21.34 -37.14
N ARG A 118 -0.69 -21.74 -36.51
CA ARG A 118 -1.93 -20.94 -36.38
C ARG A 118 -2.25 -20.58 -34.92
N SER A 119 -1.23 -20.52 -34.08
CA SER A 119 -1.35 -20.21 -32.67
C SER A 119 -0.47 -19.02 -32.32
N LEU A 120 -0.98 -18.17 -31.42
CA LEU A 120 -0.21 -17.11 -30.77
C LEU A 120 0.26 -17.66 -29.42
N HIS A 121 1.56 -17.68 -29.21
CA HIS A 121 2.19 -18.10 -27.96
C HIS A 121 2.53 -16.83 -27.19
N VAL A 122 1.75 -16.51 -26.17
CA VAL A 122 1.80 -15.23 -25.46
C VAL A 122 2.48 -15.43 -24.12
N GLN A 123 3.52 -14.62 -23.86
CA GLN A 123 4.21 -14.61 -22.57
C GLN A 123 3.32 -13.95 -21.52
N THR A 124 3.09 -14.61 -20.39
CA THR A 124 2.17 -14.18 -19.33
C THR A 124 2.91 -13.81 -18.04
N SER A 125 2.77 -14.61 -16.98
CA SER A 125 3.42 -14.38 -15.70
C SER A 125 4.86 -14.88 -15.73
N ILE A 126 5.65 -14.35 -14.80
CA ILE A 126 6.99 -14.83 -14.51
C ILE A 126 6.92 -15.40 -13.10
N ASP A 127 7.10 -16.71 -12.97
CA ASP A 127 7.18 -17.30 -11.64
C ASP A 127 8.56 -17.01 -11.07
N LEU A 128 8.58 -16.64 -9.79
CA LEU A 128 9.82 -16.33 -9.08
C LEU A 128 10.21 -17.52 -8.20
N SER A 129 11.45 -17.98 -8.35
CA SER A 129 12.05 -18.96 -7.44
C SER A 129 13.28 -18.36 -6.79
N ASN A 130 13.48 -18.61 -5.49
CA ASN A 130 14.69 -18.21 -4.79
C ASN A 130 15.73 -19.34 -4.90
N PRO A 131 16.77 -19.22 -5.75
CA PRO A 131 17.76 -20.29 -5.94
C PRO A 131 18.71 -20.44 -4.75
N TYR A 132 18.67 -19.51 -3.80
CA TYR A 132 19.52 -19.51 -2.62
C TYR A 132 18.84 -20.11 -1.38
N GLN A 133 17.59 -20.54 -1.52
CA GLN A 133 16.82 -21.17 -0.45
C GLN A 133 17.50 -22.44 0.05
N SER A 134 17.55 -22.60 1.37
CA SER A 134 17.99 -23.84 2.00
C SER A 134 17.04 -24.99 1.66
N SER A 135 17.59 -26.15 1.29
CA SER A 135 16.80 -27.39 1.12
C SER A 135 16.24 -27.93 2.44
N PHE A 136 16.77 -27.48 3.57
CA PHE A 136 16.29 -27.82 4.91
C PHE A 136 15.30 -26.77 5.43
N LYS A 137 14.13 -27.24 5.88
CA LYS A 137 13.11 -26.44 6.55
C LYS A 137 13.29 -26.53 8.08
N GLY A 138 13.68 -25.42 8.69
CA GLY A 138 13.77 -25.26 10.13
C GLY A 138 12.67 -24.34 10.67
N ASP A 139 12.74 -24.05 11.96
CA ASP A 139 11.66 -23.33 12.63
C ASP A 139 11.73 -21.81 12.38
N PHE A 140 10.56 -21.17 12.31
CA PHE A 140 10.42 -19.72 12.43
C PHE A 140 9.19 -19.34 13.24
N LYS A 141 9.23 -18.15 13.85
CA LYS A 141 8.13 -17.61 14.67
C LYS A 141 7.56 -16.37 14.04
N ILE A 142 6.26 -16.19 14.19
CA ILE A 142 5.56 -14.95 13.88
C ILE A 142 4.53 -14.64 14.96
N ARG A 143 4.41 -13.37 15.29
CA ARG A 143 3.37 -12.83 16.16
C ARG A 143 2.84 -11.54 15.53
N TRP A 144 1.53 -11.50 15.32
CA TRP A 144 0.87 -10.26 14.95
C TRP A 144 0.82 -9.34 16.17
N LEU A 145 1.28 -8.09 16.05
CA LEU A 145 1.35 -7.17 17.18
C LEU A 145 0.16 -6.19 17.19
N ASN A 146 -0.11 -5.57 16.04
CA ASN A 146 -1.31 -4.77 15.77
C ASN A 146 -1.33 -4.40 14.28
N HIS A 147 -2.49 -4.11 13.70
CA HIS A 147 -2.60 -3.59 12.34
C HIS A 147 -1.75 -4.35 11.28
N ALA A 148 -0.70 -3.74 10.73
CA ALA A 148 0.27 -4.35 9.81
C ALA A 148 1.58 -4.76 10.50
N CYS A 149 1.70 -4.52 11.81
CA CYS A 149 2.89 -4.74 12.60
C CYS A 149 3.02 -6.21 13.00
N LEU A 150 4.03 -6.88 12.44
CA LEU A 150 4.39 -8.27 12.73
C LEU A 150 5.75 -8.32 13.39
N HIS A 151 5.92 -9.19 14.39
CA HIS A 151 7.21 -9.60 14.92
C HIS A 151 7.55 -11.00 14.40
N ILE A 152 8.74 -11.17 13.84
CA ILE A 152 9.17 -12.40 13.18
C ILE A 152 10.55 -12.79 13.70
N GLU A 153 10.76 -14.07 13.98
CA GLU A 153 12.05 -14.62 14.40
C GLU A 153 12.42 -15.84 13.56
N ALA A 154 13.62 -15.87 12.96
CA ALA A 154 14.16 -17.05 12.28
C ALA A 154 15.69 -17.03 12.31
N GLY A 155 16.33 -18.19 12.48
CA GLY A 155 17.79 -18.28 12.44
C GLY A 155 18.52 -17.39 13.46
N GLY A 156 17.88 -17.08 14.60
CA GLY A 156 18.40 -16.17 15.62
C GLY A 156 18.24 -14.67 15.31
N ILE A 157 17.59 -14.31 14.20
CA ILE A 157 17.33 -12.93 13.77
C ILE A 157 15.88 -12.56 14.08
N LYS A 158 15.65 -11.34 14.56
CA LYS A 158 14.35 -10.79 14.90
C LYS A 158 14.04 -9.55 14.06
N CYS A 159 12.87 -9.49 13.44
CA CYS A 159 12.43 -8.31 12.71
C CYS A 159 11.04 -7.86 13.11
N VAL A 160 10.79 -6.56 12.95
CA VAL A 160 9.45 -5.97 13.05
C VAL A 160 9.12 -5.25 11.75
N THR A 161 7.89 -5.40 11.27
CA THR A 161 7.38 -4.73 10.07
C THR A 161 6.44 -3.60 10.46
N ASP A 162 6.40 -2.50 9.70
CA ASP A 162 5.39 -1.43 9.76
C ASP A 162 4.84 -1.09 11.17
N PRO A 163 5.70 -0.58 12.08
CA PRO A 163 5.36 -0.47 13.49
C PRO A 163 4.42 0.72 13.78
N TRP A 164 3.12 0.45 13.78
CA TRP A 164 2.10 1.32 14.36
C TRP A 164 1.47 0.65 15.58
N LEU A 165 1.89 1.06 16.78
CA LEU A 165 1.47 0.45 18.06
C LEU A 165 0.82 1.44 19.03
N LEU A 166 1.06 2.73 18.86
CA LEU A 166 0.68 3.80 19.77
C LEU A 166 0.18 4.98 18.97
N GLY A 167 -0.73 5.78 19.54
CA GLY A 167 -1.17 7.03 18.92
C GLY A 167 -2.01 6.82 17.66
N PRO A 168 -2.63 7.91 17.16
CA PRO A 168 -3.35 7.89 15.92
C PRO A 168 -2.45 8.17 14.72
N SER A 169 -2.77 7.50 13.61
CA SER A 169 -2.25 7.77 12.27
C SER A 169 -3.07 8.88 11.58
N PHE A 170 -2.59 9.34 10.43
CA PHE A 170 -3.28 10.27 9.53
C PHE A 170 -3.70 11.58 10.20
N LEU A 171 -2.77 12.18 10.94
CA LEU A 171 -2.98 13.44 11.68
C LEU A 171 -4.20 13.41 12.62
N GLY A 172 -4.34 12.32 13.37
CA GLY A 172 -5.32 12.24 14.46
C GLY A 172 -6.70 11.75 14.05
N SER A 173 -6.85 11.09 12.89
CA SER A 173 -8.15 10.55 12.46
C SER A 173 -8.19 9.03 12.33
N GLY A 174 -7.04 8.33 12.29
CA GLY A 174 -7.01 6.87 12.31
C GLY A 174 -6.55 6.34 13.65
N TYR A 175 -7.38 5.54 14.34
CA TYR A 175 -7.05 4.89 15.62
C TYR A 175 -7.05 3.37 15.46
N LEU A 176 -6.10 2.70 16.11
CA LEU A 176 -6.07 1.23 16.16
C LEU A 176 -7.38 0.71 16.76
N GLU A 177 -7.98 -0.31 16.13
CA GLU A 177 -9.23 -0.90 16.62
C GLU A 177 -9.07 -1.48 18.03
N THR A 178 -7.93 -2.12 18.29
CA THR A 178 -7.52 -2.62 19.60
C THR A 178 -6.27 -1.89 20.08
N ALA A 179 -6.20 -1.63 21.40
CA ALA A 179 -4.98 -1.09 21.99
C ALA A 179 -3.87 -2.15 21.96
N SER A 180 -2.65 -1.72 21.64
CA SER A 180 -1.47 -2.58 21.72
C SER A 180 -1.12 -2.93 23.17
N CYS A 181 -0.18 -3.85 23.36
CA CYS A 181 0.36 -4.23 24.67
C CYS A 181 1.81 -3.75 24.86
N LYS A 182 2.29 -3.73 26.11
CA LYS A 182 3.69 -3.40 26.44
C LYS A 182 4.67 -4.33 25.74
N GLU A 183 4.31 -5.61 25.62
CA GLU A 183 5.12 -6.65 25.00
C GLU A 183 5.33 -6.41 23.51
N ALA A 184 4.34 -5.84 22.82
CA ALA A 184 4.50 -5.42 21.43
C ALA A 184 5.56 -4.32 21.29
N VAL A 185 5.60 -3.36 22.22
CA VAL A 185 6.64 -2.32 22.25
C VAL A 185 8.01 -2.94 22.60
N HIS A 186 8.05 -3.93 23.50
CA HIS A 186 9.29 -4.66 23.79
C HIS A 186 9.80 -5.44 22.56
N CYS A 187 8.93 -6.10 21.80
CA CYS A 187 9.29 -6.74 20.52
C CYS A 187 9.92 -5.71 19.56
N LEU A 188 9.32 -4.53 19.40
CA LEU A 188 9.86 -3.45 18.57
C LEU A 188 11.26 -2.99 19.03
N VAL A 189 11.42 -2.73 20.33
CA VAL A 189 12.70 -2.26 20.90
C VAL A 189 13.78 -3.33 20.77
N ASN A 190 13.43 -4.61 20.93
CA ASN A 190 14.38 -5.73 20.90
C ASN A 190 14.61 -6.35 19.52
N ALA A 191 13.91 -5.90 18.47
CA ALA A 191 14.15 -6.38 17.11
C ALA A 191 15.57 -6.04 16.63
N ASP A 192 16.17 -6.85 15.76
CA ASP A 192 17.48 -6.55 15.19
C ASP A 192 17.38 -5.46 14.12
N PHE A 193 16.28 -5.44 13.37
CA PHE A 193 15.96 -4.41 12.39
C PHE A 193 14.46 -4.21 12.23
N ILE A 194 14.09 -3.11 11.57
CA ILE A 194 12.71 -2.75 11.25
C ILE A 194 12.54 -2.62 9.74
N PHE A 195 11.51 -3.23 9.17
CA PHE A 195 11.11 -3.03 7.78
C PHE A 195 9.97 -2.02 7.68
N ILE A 196 10.07 -1.07 6.75
CA ILE A 196 9.04 -0.07 6.46
C ILE A 196 8.61 -0.19 5.00
N SER A 197 7.34 -0.50 4.77
CA SER A 197 6.78 -0.76 3.44
C SER A 197 6.42 0.50 2.65
N SER A 198 6.10 1.59 3.35
CA SER A 198 5.55 2.83 2.80
C SER A 198 5.80 4.04 3.71
N ASN A 199 5.73 5.25 3.17
CA ASN A 199 5.82 6.50 3.95
C ASN A 199 4.51 6.90 4.65
N ARG A 200 3.47 6.07 4.58
CA ARG A 200 2.21 6.25 5.31
C ARG A 200 2.47 6.29 6.82
N SER A 201 1.79 7.18 7.54
CA SER A 201 1.91 7.27 9.01
C SER A 201 1.45 6.01 9.77
N SER A 202 0.75 5.07 9.11
CA SER A 202 0.38 3.76 9.66
C SER A 202 1.48 2.69 9.49
N CYS A 203 2.53 2.99 8.72
CA CYS A 203 3.70 2.12 8.52
C CYS A 203 4.93 2.76 9.19
N LEU A 204 5.17 4.04 8.90
CA LEU A 204 6.23 4.87 9.46
C LEU A 204 5.60 5.79 10.50
N HIS A 205 5.44 5.30 11.73
CA HIS A 205 4.66 5.99 12.75
C HIS A 205 5.55 6.73 13.79
N PRO A 206 5.67 8.07 13.75
CA PRO A 206 6.60 8.80 14.60
C PRO A 206 6.46 8.54 16.11
N GLN A 207 5.23 8.48 16.65
CA GLN A 207 5.03 8.25 18.08
C GLN A 207 5.47 6.86 18.54
N THR A 208 5.31 5.84 17.70
CA THR A 208 5.78 4.48 17.99
C THR A 208 7.30 4.39 17.82
N LEU A 209 7.84 5.00 16.77
CA LEU A 209 9.27 5.04 16.49
C LEU A 209 10.06 5.89 17.51
N ALA A 210 9.41 6.74 18.31
CA ALA A 210 10.06 7.49 19.39
C ALA A 210 10.70 6.58 20.45
N PHE A 211 10.22 5.34 20.60
CA PHE A 211 10.78 4.33 21.51
C PHE A 211 11.99 3.59 20.94
N VAL A 212 12.29 3.78 19.66
CA VAL A 212 13.34 3.05 18.95
C VAL A 212 14.67 3.82 19.03
N PRO A 213 15.80 3.16 19.37
CA PRO A 213 17.12 3.77 19.34
C PRO A 213 17.47 4.32 17.95
N LYS A 214 18.12 5.48 17.88
CA LYS A 214 18.47 6.15 16.60
C LYS A 214 19.46 5.37 15.72
N SER A 215 20.16 4.41 16.31
CA SER A 215 21.05 3.46 15.64
C SER A 215 20.37 2.17 15.18
N LYS A 216 19.06 1.99 15.43
CA LYS A 216 18.32 0.80 14.96
C LYS A 216 18.37 0.73 13.43
N PRO A 217 18.80 -0.40 12.84
CA PRO A 217 18.75 -0.61 11.41
C PRO A 217 17.32 -0.62 10.85
N PHE A 218 17.11 0.12 9.76
CA PHE A 218 15.88 0.09 8.96
C PHE A 218 16.15 -0.48 7.57
N LEU A 219 15.28 -1.35 7.09
CA LEU A 219 15.29 -1.85 5.71
C LEU A 219 14.11 -1.24 4.95
N ILE A 220 14.39 -0.63 3.80
CA ILE A 220 13.38 0.05 2.99
C ILE A 220 13.63 -0.17 1.49
N GLY A 221 12.57 -0.12 0.69
CA GLY A 221 12.70 -0.17 -0.77
C GLY A 221 13.38 1.07 -1.34
N ASN A 222 14.20 0.90 -2.39
CA ASN A 222 14.87 2.00 -3.09
C ASN A 222 13.90 2.76 -4.02
N PHE A 223 12.94 3.49 -3.43
CA PHE A 223 12.01 4.35 -4.16
C PHE A 223 12.70 5.62 -4.67
N ALA A 224 12.37 6.03 -5.90
CA ALA A 224 12.98 7.19 -6.55
C ALA A 224 12.79 8.50 -5.78
N SER A 225 11.67 8.69 -5.06
CA SER A 225 11.43 9.91 -4.28
C SER A 225 12.26 10.00 -3.00
N LYS A 226 12.77 8.85 -2.52
CA LYS A 226 13.39 8.66 -1.21
C LYS A 226 12.51 9.08 -0.03
N SER A 227 11.18 9.09 -0.21
CA SER A 227 10.23 9.62 0.78
C SER A 227 10.35 8.94 2.16
N ILE A 228 10.50 7.61 2.19
CA ILE A 228 10.70 6.82 3.42
C ILE A 228 12.04 7.16 4.07
N GLU A 229 13.13 7.20 3.28
CA GLU A 229 14.48 7.54 3.76
C GLU A 229 14.49 8.94 4.39
N LYS A 230 13.95 9.96 3.69
CA LYS A 230 13.85 11.34 4.17
C LYS A 230 13.09 11.41 5.49
N ALA A 231 11.95 10.72 5.60
CA ALA A 231 11.15 10.71 6.82
C ALA A 231 11.91 10.07 7.99
N LEU A 232 12.55 8.92 7.79
CA LEU A 232 13.37 8.27 8.84
C LEU A 232 14.58 9.12 9.25
N ARG A 233 15.28 9.73 8.30
CA ARG A 233 16.37 10.69 8.56
C ARG A 233 15.86 11.88 9.37
N GLY A 234 14.68 12.39 9.05
CA GLY A 234 14.06 13.49 9.77
C GLY A 234 13.69 13.15 11.20
N LEU A 235 13.34 11.90 11.48
CA LEU A 235 13.17 11.39 12.86
C LEU A 235 14.50 11.12 13.58
N GLY A 236 15.64 11.36 12.92
CA GLY A 236 16.99 11.25 13.47
C GLY A 236 17.61 9.85 13.37
N PHE A 237 17.05 8.93 12.57
CA PHE A 237 17.62 7.59 12.40
C PHE A 237 18.87 7.61 11.49
N THR A 238 19.87 6.84 11.89
CA THR A 238 21.21 6.85 11.29
C THR A 238 21.48 5.64 10.40
N GLU A 239 20.93 4.48 10.76
CA GLU A 239 21.15 3.21 10.05
C GLU A 239 19.96 2.88 9.15
N ILE A 240 20.01 3.32 7.89
CA ILE A 240 18.93 3.11 6.90
C ILE A 240 19.53 2.44 5.67
N TYR A 241 19.06 1.24 5.38
CA TYR A 241 19.47 0.42 4.23
C TYR A 241 18.39 0.50 3.15
N THR A 242 18.67 1.29 2.11
CA THR A 242 17.85 1.36 0.89
C THR A 242 18.22 0.20 -0.03
N LEU A 243 17.29 -0.72 -0.25
CA LEU A 243 17.55 -1.95 -0.99
C LEU A 243 16.81 -1.97 -2.32
N GLU A 244 17.48 -2.48 -3.35
CA GLU A 244 16.91 -2.65 -4.67
C GLU A 244 15.78 -3.70 -4.67
N PHE A 245 14.79 -3.49 -5.53
CA PHE A 245 13.65 -4.41 -5.67
C PHE A 245 14.05 -5.70 -6.38
N GLN A 246 13.47 -6.83 -5.97
CA GLN A 246 13.74 -8.19 -6.49
C GLN A 246 15.18 -8.70 -6.30
N GLU A 247 16.03 -7.93 -5.66
CA GLU A 247 17.33 -8.41 -5.17
C GLU A 247 17.12 -9.17 -3.87
N ILE A 248 17.76 -10.35 -3.79
CA ILE A 248 17.74 -11.22 -2.63
C ILE A 248 18.92 -10.86 -1.74
N TYR A 249 18.61 -10.59 -0.48
CA TYR A 249 19.54 -10.31 0.59
C TYR A 249 19.42 -11.35 1.68
N GLU A 250 20.42 -11.45 2.53
CA GLU A 250 20.40 -12.33 3.68
C GLU A 250 21.15 -11.75 4.88
N PHE A 251 20.75 -12.19 6.06
CA PHE A 251 21.55 -12.09 7.29
C PHE A 251 22.26 -13.41 7.62
N SER A 252 21.66 -14.52 7.20
CA SER A 252 22.21 -15.86 7.22
C SER A 252 21.45 -16.72 6.21
N SER A 253 21.88 -17.96 5.97
CA SER A 253 21.13 -18.93 5.15
C SER A 253 19.74 -19.27 5.71
N PHE A 254 19.44 -18.89 6.95
CA PHE A 254 18.14 -19.09 7.60
C PHE A 254 17.26 -17.83 7.60
N PHE A 255 17.76 -16.70 7.10
CA PHE A 255 16.99 -15.47 6.99
C PHE A 255 17.41 -14.74 5.71
N GLN A 256 16.69 -15.04 4.62
CA GLN A 256 16.82 -14.36 3.34
C GLN A 256 15.55 -13.56 3.05
N PHE A 257 15.66 -12.52 2.24
CA PHE A 257 14.52 -11.68 1.91
C PHE A 257 14.74 -10.87 0.64
N SER A 258 13.64 -10.38 0.08
CA SER A 258 13.65 -9.41 -1.02
C SER A 258 12.49 -8.44 -0.85
N ILE A 259 12.72 -7.19 -1.25
CA ILE A 259 11.67 -6.18 -1.29
C ILE A 259 10.97 -6.24 -2.65
N LEU A 260 9.65 -6.33 -2.63
CA LEU A 260 8.81 -6.38 -3.82
C LEU A 260 8.02 -5.07 -3.94
N LYS A 261 7.94 -4.51 -5.14
CA LYS A 261 7.25 -3.21 -5.37
C LYS A 261 5.79 -3.41 -5.71
N ALA A 262 4.91 -2.50 -5.31
CA ALA A 262 3.54 -2.45 -5.83
C ALA A 262 3.52 -2.30 -7.36
N GLY A 263 2.61 -3.01 -8.03
CA GLY A 263 2.50 -3.03 -9.49
C GLY A 263 1.74 -1.85 -10.08
N ASP A 264 1.05 -1.07 -9.24
CA ASP A 264 0.24 0.08 -9.64
C ASP A 264 1.02 1.40 -9.73
N GLY A 265 2.33 1.35 -9.45
CA GLY A 265 3.22 2.51 -9.48
C GLY A 265 3.17 3.37 -8.22
N SER A 266 2.38 3.00 -7.20
CA SER A 266 2.49 3.58 -5.86
C SER A 266 3.88 3.32 -5.26
N GLU A 267 4.29 4.17 -4.32
CA GLU A 267 5.52 3.95 -3.56
C GLU A 267 5.24 3.10 -2.32
N GLU A 268 4.77 1.88 -2.59
CA GLU A 268 4.42 0.87 -1.61
C GLU A 268 5.16 -0.42 -1.95
N SER A 269 5.52 -1.17 -0.92
CA SER A 269 6.26 -2.42 -1.07
C SER A 269 5.70 -3.53 -0.20
N GLY A 270 5.98 -4.76 -0.60
CA GLY A 270 5.84 -5.95 0.21
C GLY A 270 7.22 -6.55 0.48
N LEU A 271 7.24 -7.54 1.36
CA LEU A 271 8.44 -8.25 1.76
C LEU A 271 8.26 -9.74 1.44
N TYR A 272 9.12 -10.27 0.58
CA TYR A 272 9.34 -11.71 0.49
C TYR A 272 10.38 -12.09 1.54
N LEU A 273 10.14 -13.18 2.25
CA LEU A 273 11.04 -13.76 3.24
C LEU A 273 11.21 -15.25 2.93
N CYS A 274 12.44 -15.73 3.00
CA CYS A 274 12.76 -17.14 3.15
C CYS A 274 13.26 -17.35 4.58
N LEU A 275 12.38 -17.84 5.45
CA LEU A 275 12.61 -18.04 6.88
C LEU A 275 12.92 -19.50 7.15
N SER A 276 14.18 -19.81 7.40
CA SER A 276 14.63 -21.19 7.62
C SER A 276 14.16 -22.17 6.53
N GLY A 277 14.12 -21.75 5.26
CA GLY A 277 13.63 -22.58 4.14
C GLY A 277 12.12 -22.49 3.88
N HIS A 278 11.37 -21.67 4.62
CA HIS A 278 9.95 -21.40 4.38
C HIS A 278 9.75 -20.07 3.64
N ASP A 279 9.01 -20.12 2.53
CA ASP A 279 8.64 -18.92 1.78
C ASP A 279 7.42 -18.23 2.39
N VAL A 280 7.56 -16.93 2.66
CA VAL A 280 6.56 -16.09 3.28
C VAL A 280 6.47 -14.76 2.52
N ILE A 281 5.24 -14.29 2.28
CA ILE A 281 4.99 -12.95 1.74
C ILE A 281 4.27 -12.12 2.78
N ILE A 282 4.73 -10.89 2.97
CA ILE A 282 4.08 -9.85 3.77
C ILE A 282 3.72 -8.68 2.87
N ASN A 283 2.42 -8.44 2.70
CA ASN A 283 1.91 -7.38 1.85
C ASN A 283 0.77 -6.61 2.54
N ALA A 284 1.12 -5.55 3.25
CA ALA A 284 0.11 -4.71 3.90
C ALA A 284 -0.66 -3.84 2.90
N TYR A 285 0.02 -3.28 1.89
CA TYR A 285 -0.56 -2.23 1.06
C TYR A 285 -0.23 -2.29 -0.43
N GLY A 286 0.79 -3.06 -0.83
CA GLY A 286 1.22 -3.12 -2.22
C GLY A 286 0.13 -3.71 -3.12
N ASN A 287 -0.62 -2.85 -3.80
CA ASN A 287 -1.58 -3.28 -4.80
C ASN A 287 -0.84 -3.99 -5.94
N TYR A 288 -1.41 -5.10 -6.41
CA TYR A 288 -0.85 -5.85 -7.54
C TYR A 288 0.65 -6.11 -7.33
N LEU A 289 1.02 -6.57 -6.13
CA LEU A 289 2.41 -6.68 -5.67
C LEU A 289 3.26 -7.44 -6.69
N ASN A 290 4.39 -6.83 -7.08
CA ASN A 290 5.29 -7.30 -8.12
C ASN A 290 4.59 -7.76 -9.40
N THR A 291 3.48 -7.11 -9.76
CA THR A 291 2.64 -7.48 -10.91
C THR A 291 2.11 -8.92 -10.87
N PHE A 292 1.98 -9.49 -9.67
CA PHE A 292 1.69 -10.90 -9.39
C PHE A 292 2.74 -11.90 -9.91
N ASN A 293 3.95 -11.43 -10.23
CA ASN A 293 5.12 -12.29 -10.37
C ASN A 293 5.65 -12.58 -8.96
N LEU A 294 5.10 -13.60 -8.31
CA LEU A 294 5.38 -13.95 -6.92
C LEU A 294 5.89 -15.40 -6.84
N PRO A 295 6.61 -15.76 -5.76
CA PRO A 295 6.89 -17.16 -5.47
C PRO A 295 5.63 -17.97 -5.22
N THR A 296 5.65 -19.23 -5.66
CA THR A 296 4.58 -20.22 -5.43
C THR A 296 4.86 -21.05 -4.19
N ASP A 297 3.89 -21.87 -3.80
CA ASP A 297 3.97 -22.82 -2.68
C ASP A 297 4.36 -22.19 -1.34
N LEU A 298 3.83 -20.99 -1.10
CA LEU A 298 4.12 -20.25 0.12
C LEU A 298 3.71 -21.02 1.37
N THR A 299 4.55 -20.99 2.39
CA THR A 299 4.13 -21.41 3.73
C THR A 299 3.10 -20.42 4.26
N LEU A 300 3.37 -19.12 4.21
CA LEU A 300 2.49 -18.10 4.78
C LEU A 300 2.32 -16.89 3.85
N LEU A 301 1.07 -16.52 3.61
CA LEU A 301 0.69 -15.26 2.96
C LEU A 301 0.06 -14.32 3.99
N CYS A 302 0.75 -13.24 4.32
CA CYS A 302 0.21 -12.12 5.09
C CYS A 302 -0.25 -11.03 4.12
N THR A 303 -1.56 -10.75 4.06
CA THR A 303 -2.13 -9.77 3.11
C THR A 303 -3.25 -8.94 3.73
N SER A 304 -3.50 -7.74 3.22
CA SER A 304 -4.67 -6.96 3.62
C SER A 304 -5.97 -7.55 3.09
N PHE A 305 -7.04 -7.46 3.90
CA PHE A 305 -8.35 -8.00 3.52
C PHE A 305 -9.53 -7.11 3.94
N ALA A 306 -9.44 -6.45 5.10
CA ALA A 306 -10.56 -5.76 5.71
C ALA A 306 -10.99 -4.47 4.96
N GLY A 307 -10.09 -3.85 4.19
CA GLY A 307 -10.44 -2.78 3.26
C GLY A 307 -10.72 -1.42 3.89
N ALA A 308 -9.76 -0.89 4.67
CA ALA A 308 -9.83 0.49 5.09
C ALA A 308 -9.67 1.42 3.88
N THR A 309 -10.76 2.09 3.47
CA THR A 309 -10.64 3.17 2.49
C THR A 309 -9.85 4.33 3.09
N SER A 310 -9.15 5.04 2.22
CA SER A 310 -8.16 6.03 2.59
C SER A 310 -8.45 7.38 1.91
N GLY A 311 -9.74 7.71 1.76
CA GLY A 311 -10.21 8.99 1.24
C GLY A 311 -11.20 8.85 0.10
N PHE A 312 -10.93 8.01 -0.90
CA PHE A 312 -11.91 7.68 -1.95
C PHE A 312 -12.85 6.55 -1.49
N PRO A 313 -14.18 6.67 -1.69
CA PRO A 313 -14.89 7.77 -2.36
C PRO A 313 -15.38 8.87 -1.40
N PHE A 314 -15.19 8.71 -0.09
CA PHE A 314 -15.83 9.54 0.94
C PHE A 314 -15.46 11.02 0.91
N CYS A 315 -14.22 11.35 0.56
CA CYS A 315 -13.73 12.72 0.42
C CYS A 315 -14.06 13.35 -0.93
N ILE A 316 -14.73 12.65 -1.85
CA ILE A 316 -14.99 13.16 -3.20
C ILE A 316 -16.45 13.64 -3.32
N ASP A 317 -16.64 14.95 -3.38
CA ASP A 317 -17.95 15.61 -3.47
C ASP A 317 -18.57 15.53 -4.87
N ASN A 318 -17.84 15.03 -5.86
CA ASN A 318 -18.42 14.69 -7.16
C ASN A 318 -19.42 13.53 -7.11
N TYR A 319 -19.46 12.76 -6.01
CA TYR A 319 -20.36 11.63 -5.84
C TYR A 319 -21.36 11.89 -4.72
N ASN A 320 -22.62 11.51 -4.96
CA ASN A 320 -23.63 11.48 -3.91
C ASN A 320 -23.43 10.27 -2.98
N SER A 321 -24.20 10.21 -1.88
CA SER A 321 -24.06 9.15 -0.86
C SER A 321 -24.30 7.74 -1.40
N GLU A 322 -25.23 7.55 -2.33
CA GLU A 322 -25.50 6.25 -2.95
C GLU A 322 -24.33 5.78 -3.83
N GLN A 323 -23.78 6.69 -4.64
CA GLN A 323 -22.60 6.43 -5.46
C GLN A 323 -21.37 6.11 -4.60
N LYS A 324 -21.15 6.87 -3.51
CA LYS A 324 -20.08 6.60 -2.55
C LYS A 324 -20.23 5.20 -1.94
N LYS A 325 -21.45 4.83 -1.52
CA LYS A 325 -21.74 3.49 -0.99
C LYS A 325 -21.46 2.40 -2.02
N ALA A 326 -21.94 2.54 -3.26
CA ALA A 326 -21.71 1.55 -4.31
C ALA A 326 -20.21 1.38 -4.64
N LEU A 327 -19.47 2.50 -4.77
CA LEU A 327 -18.02 2.48 -5.01
C LEU A 327 -17.27 1.81 -3.85
N HIS A 328 -17.67 2.07 -2.61
CA HIS A 328 -17.10 1.43 -1.43
C HIS A 328 -17.39 -0.08 -1.39
N THR A 329 -18.63 -0.49 -1.67
CA THR A 329 -18.99 -1.91 -1.76
C THR A 329 -18.18 -2.64 -2.84
N ASN A 330 -18.01 -2.04 -4.02
CA ASN A 330 -17.17 -2.62 -5.07
C ASN A 330 -15.69 -2.72 -4.64
N HIS A 331 -15.19 -1.74 -3.90
CA HIS A 331 -13.84 -1.82 -3.35
C HIS A 331 -13.67 -3.00 -2.39
N LEU A 332 -14.61 -3.20 -1.46
CA LEU A 332 -14.59 -4.33 -0.54
C LEU A 332 -14.70 -5.68 -1.25
N GLU A 333 -15.49 -5.76 -2.32
CA GLU A 333 -15.60 -6.97 -3.13
C GLU A 333 -14.31 -7.25 -3.91
N GLY A 334 -13.67 -6.22 -4.45
CA GLY A 334 -12.37 -6.34 -5.11
C GLY A 334 -11.29 -6.94 -4.20
N LEU A 335 -11.32 -6.67 -2.88
CA LEU A 335 -10.36 -7.27 -1.93
C LEU A 335 -10.57 -8.77 -1.74
N LYS A 336 -11.82 -9.25 -1.85
CA LYS A 336 -12.12 -10.69 -1.82
C LYS A 336 -11.57 -11.38 -3.07
N GLN A 337 -11.81 -10.77 -4.23
CA GLN A 337 -11.27 -11.27 -5.50
C GLN A 337 -9.74 -11.25 -5.52
N GLN A 338 -9.11 -10.23 -4.92
CA GLN A 338 -7.66 -10.21 -4.76
C GLN A 338 -7.15 -11.36 -3.88
N LEU A 339 -7.86 -11.73 -2.81
CA LEU A 339 -7.49 -12.90 -2.01
C LEU A 339 -7.59 -14.20 -2.84
N GLU A 340 -8.66 -14.38 -3.63
CA GLU A 340 -8.80 -15.53 -4.53
C GLU A 340 -7.65 -15.62 -5.53
N LEU A 341 -7.31 -14.49 -6.19
CA LEU A 341 -6.19 -14.42 -7.13
C LEU A 341 -4.84 -14.72 -6.47
N LEU A 342 -4.64 -14.26 -5.23
CA LEU A 342 -3.42 -14.57 -4.47
C LEU A 342 -3.34 -16.06 -4.12
N LEU A 343 -4.46 -16.68 -3.71
CA LEU A 343 -4.49 -18.12 -3.44
C LEU A 343 -4.15 -18.94 -4.69
N GLU A 344 -4.71 -18.56 -5.84
CA GLU A 344 -4.42 -19.19 -7.14
C GLU A 344 -2.96 -19.02 -7.56
N SER A 345 -2.41 -17.81 -7.42
CA SER A 345 -1.06 -17.49 -7.91
C SER A 345 0.06 -17.91 -6.98
N THR A 346 -0.17 -18.02 -5.67
CA THR A 346 0.89 -18.33 -4.70
C THR A 346 0.77 -19.71 -4.06
N ASN A 347 -0.35 -20.42 -4.26
CA ASN A 347 -0.64 -21.72 -3.63
C ASN A 347 -0.38 -21.76 -2.10
N ALA A 348 -0.66 -20.65 -1.40
CA ALA A 348 -0.28 -20.50 0.01
C ALA A 348 -0.98 -21.51 0.94
N SER A 349 -0.24 -22.12 1.86
CA SER A 349 -0.77 -23.07 2.85
C SER A 349 -1.47 -22.37 4.02
N TYR A 350 -0.92 -21.25 4.47
CA TYR A 350 -1.50 -20.42 5.53
C TYR A 350 -1.74 -19.00 5.03
N VAL A 351 -2.85 -18.39 5.47
CA VAL A 351 -3.16 -16.98 5.18
C VAL A 351 -3.44 -16.26 6.49
N MET A 352 -2.77 -15.13 6.71
CA MET A 352 -3.04 -14.24 7.84
C MET A 352 -3.47 -12.86 7.33
N PRO A 353 -4.67 -12.36 7.63
CA PRO A 353 -5.06 -11.02 7.27
C PRO A 353 -4.27 -10.01 8.13
N ILE A 354 -3.52 -9.12 7.51
CA ILE A 354 -2.84 -8.01 8.19
C ILE A 354 -3.43 -6.68 7.75
N ALA A 355 -2.86 -5.56 8.21
CA ALA A 355 -3.42 -4.22 8.02
C ALA A 355 -4.90 -4.18 8.43
N THR A 356 -5.18 -4.74 9.62
CA THR A 356 -6.53 -4.82 10.20
C THR A 356 -7.16 -3.42 10.33
N PRO A 357 -8.49 -3.29 10.46
CA PRO A 357 -9.14 -1.99 10.49
C PRO A 357 -8.53 -1.01 11.48
N TYR A 358 -8.50 0.26 11.07
CA TYR A 358 -8.43 1.40 11.97
C TYR A 358 -9.75 2.17 11.89
N ILE A 359 -10.07 2.90 12.96
CA ILE A 359 -11.37 3.54 13.16
C ILE A 359 -11.23 5.06 13.32
N GLN A 360 -12.26 5.77 12.86
CA GLN A 360 -12.37 7.22 12.94
C GLN A 360 -13.14 7.61 14.21
N GLU A 361 -12.49 7.57 15.37
CA GLU A 361 -13.17 7.77 16.67
C GLU A 361 -13.48 9.22 17.04
N ALA A 362 -12.84 10.20 16.39
CA ALA A 362 -13.10 11.59 16.70
C ALA A 362 -14.54 11.98 16.33
N ALA A 363 -15.22 12.74 17.19
CA ALA A 363 -16.63 13.11 16.97
C ALA A 363 -16.86 13.82 15.62
N ARG A 364 -15.87 14.59 15.15
CA ARG A 364 -15.89 15.28 13.84
C ARG A 364 -15.81 14.36 12.63
N ASP A 365 -15.52 13.08 12.83
CA ASP A 365 -15.34 12.06 11.77
C ASP A 365 -16.43 10.96 11.82
N GLN A 366 -17.47 11.12 12.64
CA GLN A 366 -18.53 10.13 12.87
C GLN A 366 -19.24 9.69 11.58
N GLU A 367 -19.47 10.61 10.63
CA GLU A 367 -20.08 10.28 9.34
C GLU A 367 -19.23 9.26 8.56
N VAL A 368 -17.92 9.48 8.52
CA VAL A 368 -16.98 8.57 7.85
C VAL A 368 -16.89 7.26 8.61
N GLN A 369 -16.84 7.28 9.94
CA GLN A 369 -16.83 6.07 10.76
C GLN A 369 -18.02 5.16 10.43
N ASN A 370 -19.21 5.74 10.27
CA ASN A 370 -20.43 5.01 9.97
C ASN A 370 -20.48 4.50 8.51
N ALA A 371 -19.92 5.25 7.57
CA ALA A 371 -19.96 4.92 6.15
C ALA A 371 -18.84 3.95 5.70
N ASN A 372 -17.67 4.02 6.34
CA ASN A 372 -16.45 3.30 5.98
C ASN A 372 -16.46 1.86 6.54
N ALA A 373 -17.43 1.06 6.12
CA ALA A 373 -17.53 -0.36 6.47
C ALA A 373 -16.27 -1.16 6.08
N LYS A 374 -16.07 -2.32 6.70
CA LYS A 374 -14.93 -3.21 6.48
C LYS A 374 -15.42 -4.63 6.16
N ASN A 375 -14.62 -5.40 5.45
CA ASN A 375 -14.85 -6.84 5.33
C ASN A 375 -14.63 -7.51 6.69
N ALA A 376 -15.61 -8.30 7.13
CA ALA A 376 -15.43 -9.19 8.27
C ALA A 376 -14.42 -10.30 7.91
N LEU A 377 -13.52 -10.63 8.83
CA LEU A 377 -12.46 -11.62 8.59
C LEU A 377 -13.00 -13.02 8.30
N ASP A 378 -14.21 -13.34 8.77
CA ASP A 378 -14.92 -14.59 8.47
C ASP A 378 -15.13 -14.81 6.97
N TYR A 379 -15.31 -13.76 6.18
CA TYR A 379 -15.41 -13.89 4.72
C TYR A 379 -14.08 -14.38 4.11
N GLY A 380 -12.94 -13.92 4.64
CA GLY A 380 -11.63 -14.39 4.20
C GLY A 380 -11.43 -15.87 4.52
N LYS A 381 -11.83 -16.29 5.71
CA LYS A 381 -11.87 -17.71 6.07
C LYS A 381 -12.73 -18.54 5.11
N GLN A 382 -13.94 -18.07 4.78
CA GLN A 382 -14.84 -18.76 3.86
C GLN A 382 -14.25 -18.91 2.45
N ILE A 383 -13.50 -17.91 1.99
CA ILE A 383 -12.77 -17.96 0.71
C ILE A 383 -11.70 -19.06 0.75
N CYS A 384 -10.87 -19.11 1.80
CA CYS A 384 -9.87 -20.16 1.98
C CYS A 384 -10.49 -21.57 2.07
N ASP A 385 -11.60 -21.73 2.81
CA ASP A 385 -12.33 -23.00 2.94
C ASP A 385 -12.93 -23.44 1.59
N THR A 386 -13.42 -22.50 0.79
CA THR A 386 -13.99 -22.78 -0.53
C THR A 386 -12.92 -23.12 -1.55
N TYR A 387 -11.81 -22.38 -1.55
CA TYR A 387 -10.65 -22.67 -2.38
C TYR A 387 -10.09 -24.05 -2.09
N THR A 388 -9.92 -24.40 -0.81
CA THR A 388 -9.52 -25.74 -0.35
C THR A 388 -10.37 -26.83 -1.00
N ARG A 389 -11.70 -26.75 -0.85
CA ARG A 389 -12.63 -27.78 -1.35
C ARG A 389 -12.63 -27.93 -2.87
N SER A 390 -12.22 -26.91 -3.61
CA SER A 390 -12.32 -26.87 -5.08
C SER A 390 -11.00 -27.10 -5.79
N HIS A 391 -9.86 -26.80 -5.15
CA HIS A 391 -8.55 -26.76 -5.82
C HIS A 391 -7.43 -27.53 -5.12
N ARG A 392 -7.59 -27.99 -3.86
CA ARG A 392 -6.48 -28.60 -3.10
C ARG A 392 -6.88 -29.87 -2.36
N GLU A 393 -5.92 -30.78 -2.21
CA GLU A 393 -6.04 -31.93 -1.31
C GLU A 393 -5.78 -31.54 0.15
N SER A 394 -4.87 -30.58 0.39
CA SER A 394 -4.55 -30.06 1.72
C SER A 394 -5.24 -28.72 2.00
N PRO A 395 -5.67 -28.47 3.24
CA PRO A 395 -6.40 -27.26 3.58
C PRO A 395 -5.52 -26.02 3.56
N VAL A 396 -6.07 -24.93 3.01
CA VAL A 396 -5.56 -23.57 3.25
C VAL A 396 -6.09 -23.10 4.59
N VAL A 397 -5.18 -22.81 5.51
CA VAL A 397 -5.54 -22.43 6.89
C VAL A 397 -5.56 -20.91 7.04
N TRP A 398 -6.72 -20.37 7.40
CA TRP A 398 -6.87 -18.97 7.78
C TRP A 398 -6.45 -18.77 9.24
N LEU A 399 -5.46 -17.91 9.45
CA LEU A 399 -4.90 -17.56 10.75
C LEU A 399 -5.48 -16.23 11.23
N GLN A 400 -6.40 -16.29 12.19
CA GLN A 400 -6.99 -15.10 12.80
C GLN A 400 -5.89 -14.28 13.53
N PRO A 401 -5.75 -12.97 13.27
CA PRO A 401 -4.79 -12.14 13.99
C PRO A 401 -5.18 -12.02 15.47
N ASP A 402 -4.26 -12.39 16.35
CA ASP A 402 -4.40 -12.31 17.80
C ASP A 402 -3.05 -11.88 18.39
N TYR A 403 -3.01 -10.71 19.02
CA TYR A 403 -1.76 -10.16 19.56
C TYR A 403 -1.23 -10.95 20.76
N THR A 404 -2.03 -11.84 21.33
CA THR A 404 -1.63 -12.73 22.42
C THR A 404 -1.07 -14.05 21.91
N LEU A 405 -1.13 -14.34 20.62
CA LEU A 405 -0.78 -15.64 20.06
C LEU A 405 0.55 -15.58 19.32
N THR A 406 1.53 -16.36 19.77
CA THR A 406 2.74 -16.61 18.99
C THR A 406 2.58 -17.91 18.21
N LEU A 407 2.90 -17.86 16.92
CA LEU A 407 2.87 -18.97 15.99
C LEU A 407 4.30 -19.40 15.65
N GLU A 408 4.62 -20.67 15.86
CA GLU A 408 5.89 -21.28 15.47
C GLU A 408 5.64 -22.31 14.37
N PHE A 409 6.10 -21.98 13.18
CA PHE A 409 6.07 -22.87 12.03
C PHE A 409 7.28 -23.79 12.09
N LYS A 410 7.01 -25.08 11.96
CA LYS A 410 8.00 -26.15 11.83
C LYS A 410 7.94 -26.71 10.43
N GLU A 411 8.83 -27.66 10.13
CA GLU A 411 8.91 -28.30 8.81
C GLU A 411 7.55 -28.74 8.25
N ASN A 412 6.71 -29.39 9.06
CA ASN A 412 5.41 -29.94 8.66
C ASN A 412 4.26 -29.63 9.65
N ASP A 413 4.46 -28.71 10.60
CA ASP A 413 3.48 -28.45 11.67
C ASP A 413 3.48 -26.97 12.08
N LEU A 414 2.40 -26.56 12.77
CA LEU A 414 2.23 -25.23 13.35
C LEU A 414 1.93 -25.36 14.84
N ILE A 415 2.87 -24.91 15.68
CA ILE A 415 2.69 -24.82 17.12
C ILE A 415 2.26 -23.40 17.49
N GLN A 416 1.40 -23.26 18.49
CA GLN A 416 0.95 -21.96 18.98
C GLN A 416 0.86 -21.93 20.50
N TRP A 417 1.15 -20.79 21.11
CA TRP A 417 0.95 -20.56 22.53
C TRP A 417 0.53 -19.12 22.80
N ARG A 418 -0.11 -18.91 23.96
CA ARG A 418 -0.49 -17.57 24.41
C ARG A 418 0.62 -16.93 25.22
N GLU A 419 0.89 -15.68 24.91
CA GLU A 419 1.80 -14.78 25.59
C GLU A 419 1.07 -14.05 26.71
N ASP A 420 1.74 -13.87 27.84
CA ASP A 420 1.25 -12.98 28.89
C ASP A 420 1.41 -11.52 28.42
N VAL A 421 0.33 -10.75 28.47
CA VAL A 421 0.25 -9.43 27.84
C VAL A 421 -0.37 -8.37 28.73
N HIS A 422 0.20 -7.18 28.67
CA HIS A 422 -0.26 -6.02 29.40
C HIS A 422 -0.75 -4.94 28.45
N VAL A 423 -2.07 -4.92 28.23
CA VAL A 423 -2.74 -3.97 27.32
C VAL A 423 -2.50 -2.52 27.76
N LEU A 424 -2.16 -1.67 26.80
CA LEU A 424 -1.96 -0.25 27.01
C LEU A 424 -3.29 0.51 27.04
N LYS A 425 -3.29 1.69 27.65
CA LYS A 425 -4.46 2.55 27.65
C LYS A 425 -4.72 3.10 26.25
N ARG A 426 -5.99 3.11 25.82
CA ARG A 426 -6.41 3.79 24.58
C ARG A 426 -6.16 5.29 24.65
N ASP A 427 -5.86 5.85 23.50
CA ASP A 427 -5.80 7.29 23.27
C ASP A 427 -7.17 7.95 23.44
N VAL A 428 -7.16 9.27 23.66
CA VAL A 428 -8.38 10.09 23.72
C VAL A 428 -8.44 10.97 22.47
N PRO A 429 -9.29 10.67 21.48
CA PRO A 429 -9.27 11.34 20.18
C PRO A 429 -9.35 12.86 20.25
N GLN A 430 -10.20 13.39 21.15
CA GLN A 430 -10.37 14.83 21.31
C GLN A 430 -9.06 15.56 21.67
N ARG A 431 -8.14 14.92 22.43
CA ARG A 431 -6.84 15.54 22.76
C ARG A 431 -6.00 15.81 21.53
N TYR A 432 -6.07 14.95 20.52
CA TYR A 432 -5.36 15.15 19.25
C TYR A 432 -6.01 16.26 18.43
N VAL A 433 -7.35 16.28 18.34
CA VAL A 433 -8.08 17.38 17.69
C VAL A 433 -7.73 18.73 18.32
N ASP A 434 -7.74 18.81 19.65
CA ASP A 434 -7.39 20.01 20.40
C ASP A 434 -5.92 20.41 20.17
N PHE A 435 -5.00 19.44 20.14
CA PHE A 435 -3.59 19.67 19.84
C PHE A 435 -3.43 20.35 18.49
N TYR A 436 -4.01 19.80 17.41
CA TYR A 436 -3.88 20.38 16.08
C TYR A 436 -4.48 21.78 16.01
N THR A 437 -5.68 21.95 16.57
CA THR A 437 -6.42 23.22 16.57
C THR A 437 -5.67 24.33 17.31
N ARG A 438 -4.98 23.99 18.41
CA ARG A 438 -4.20 24.95 19.20
C ARG A 438 -2.82 25.23 18.62
N THR A 439 -2.19 24.23 18.00
CA THR A 439 -0.79 24.29 17.56
C THR A 439 -0.65 24.94 16.19
N PHE A 440 -1.59 24.69 15.27
CA PHE A 440 -1.46 25.07 13.88
C PHE A 440 -2.54 26.05 13.45
N VAL A 441 -2.10 27.23 12.99
CA VAL A 441 -2.97 28.30 12.49
C VAL A 441 -2.70 28.50 11.00
N TYR A 442 -3.75 28.40 10.20
CA TYR A 442 -3.65 28.57 8.74
C TYR A 442 -3.19 29.98 8.34
N ASP A 443 -2.22 30.03 7.43
CA ASP A 443 -1.71 31.25 6.80
C ASP A 443 -1.57 31.04 5.29
N ALA A 444 -2.34 31.82 4.52
CA ALA A 444 -2.35 31.76 3.07
C ALA A 444 -1.00 32.10 2.43
N ASN A 445 -0.20 32.99 3.04
CA ASN A 445 1.12 33.35 2.53
C ASN A 445 2.11 32.20 2.69
N LYS A 446 2.04 31.47 3.81
CA LYS A 446 2.85 30.25 4.00
C LYS A 446 2.49 29.20 2.96
N LEU A 447 1.20 28.97 2.69
CA LEU A 447 0.77 28.06 1.64
C LEU A 447 1.25 28.51 0.25
N ILE A 448 1.08 29.79 -0.11
CA ILE A 448 1.56 30.34 -1.39
C ILE A 448 3.07 30.12 -1.54
N ASN A 449 3.85 30.40 -0.50
CA ASN A 449 5.29 30.21 -0.52
C ASN A 449 5.65 28.73 -0.65
N TYR A 450 4.99 27.83 0.09
CA TYR A 450 5.17 26.38 -0.03
C TYR A 450 4.90 25.89 -1.46
N LEU A 451 3.80 26.33 -2.08
CA LEU A 451 3.43 25.93 -3.43
C LEU A 451 4.40 26.50 -4.49
N LYS A 452 4.84 27.75 -4.35
CA LYS A 452 5.87 28.35 -5.23
C LYS A 452 7.18 27.59 -5.15
N LEU A 453 7.66 27.30 -3.93
CA LEU A 453 8.90 26.58 -3.70
C LEU A 453 8.83 25.12 -4.14
N SER A 454 7.63 24.54 -4.20
CA SER A 454 7.43 23.19 -4.69
C SER A 454 7.90 22.99 -6.12
N GLY A 455 7.83 24.02 -6.97
CA GLY A 455 8.21 23.90 -8.38
C GLY A 455 7.33 22.95 -9.22
N TYR A 456 6.20 22.48 -8.68
CA TYR A 456 5.26 21.62 -9.42
C TYR A 456 4.67 22.35 -10.63
N LYS A 457 4.70 21.71 -11.80
CA LYS A 457 4.18 22.26 -13.07
C LYS A 457 3.27 21.26 -13.74
N ALA A 458 2.04 21.66 -14.03
CA ALA A 458 1.04 20.86 -14.74
C ALA A 458 -0.05 21.77 -15.32
N GLN A 459 -0.78 21.31 -16.35
CA GLN A 459 -2.03 21.96 -16.77
C GLN A 459 -3.15 21.70 -15.75
N GLN A 460 -3.00 22.32 -14.57
CA GLN A 460 -3.85 22.06 -13.42
C GLN A 460 -4.05 23.33 -12.59
N ILE A 461 -5.30 23.56 -12.18
CA ILE A 461 -5.69 24.62 -11.24
C ILE A 461 -6.23 23.95 -9.98
N VAL A 462 -5.73 24.38 -8.82
CA VAL A 462 -6.19 23.91 -7.51
C VAL A 462 -6.59 25.10 -6.64
N ALA A 463 -7.83 25.11 -6.16
CA ALA A 463 -8.30 26.04 -5.14
C ALA A 463 -8.23 25.37 -3.77
N PHE A 464 -7.33 25.84 -2.90
CA PHE A 464 -7.20 25.40 -1.52
C PHE A 464 -8.13 26.24 -0.65
N VAL A 465 -9.16 25.59 -0.10
CA VAL A 465 -10.21 26.22 0.71
C VAL A 465 -10.04 25.76 2.17
N PRO A 466 -9.48 26.59 3.06
CA PRO A 466 -9.34 26.23 4.48
C PRO A 466 -10.72 26.25 5.16
N THR A 467 -11.12 25.16 5.80
CA THR A 467 -12.42 25.02 6.45
C THR A 467 -12.32 24.68 7.93
N ASP A 468 -13.44 24.76 8.64
CA ASP A 468 -13.60 24.20 9.98
C ASP A 468 -13.69 22.67 9.97
N GLY A 469 -13.85 22.08 11.16
CA GLY A 469 -13.86 20.63 11.37
C GLY A 469 -14.99 19.88 10.64
N SER A 470 -16.11 20.56 10.33
CA SER A 470 -17.27 20.01 9.61
C SER A 470 -17.25 20.30 8.10
N PHE A 471 -16.26 21.04 7.59
CA PHE A 471 -16.16 21.47 6.19
C PHE A 471 -17.26 22.45 5.73
N GLU A 472 -17.99 23.06 6.67
CA GLU A 472 -19.13 23.94 6.38
C GLU A 472 -18.71 25.40 6.25
N LYS A 473 -17.76 25.85 7.07
CA LYS A 473 -17.33 27.26 7.10
C LYS A 473 -15.91 27.40 6.59
N VAL A 474 -15.69 28.41 5.74
CA VAL A 474 -14.34 28.84 5.36
C VAL A 474 -13.73 29.62 6.52
N VAL A 475 -12.54 29.21 6.97
CA VAL A 475 -11.89 29.77 8.18
C VAL A 475 -10.66 30.62 7.88
N GLY A 476 -10.35 30.86 6.61
CA GLY A 476 -9.22 31.68 6.18
C GLY A 476 -9.23 31.99 4.69
N PRO A 477 -8.28 32.81 4.20
CA PRO A 477 -8.22 33.19 2.79
C PRO A 477 -8.00 31.99 1.86
N ILE A 478 -8.76 31.94 0.76
CA ILE A 478 -8.70 30.88 -0.24
C ILE A 478 -7.52 31.15 -1.17
N VAL A 479 -6.70 30.12 -1.42
CA VAL A 479 -5.56 30.21 -2.34
C VAL A 479 -5.87 29.45 -3.62
N GLN A 480 -5.92 30.14 -4.75
CA GLN A 480 -5.97 29.51 -6.08
C GLN A 480 -4.57 29.43 -6.68
N ALA A 481 -4.15 28.21 -6.98
CA ALA A 481 -2.88 27.86 -7.60
C ALA A 481 -3.12 27.40 -9.04
N ASP A 482 -2.64 28.16 -10.01
CA ASP A 482 -2.51 27.72 -11.40
C ASP A 482 -1.06 27.26 -11.63
N PHE A 483 -0.87 25.94 -11.68
CA PHE A 483 0.43 25.33 -11.86
C PHE A 483 0.95 25.40 -13.30
N ALA A 484 0.12 25.78 -14.27
CA ALA A 484 0.57 25.98 -15.64
C ALA A 484 1.24 27.36 -15.78
N THR A 485 0.58 28.40 -15.26
CA THR A 485 1.07 29.78 -15.31
C THR A 485 1.95 30.16 -14.12
N GLN A 486 2.08 29.26 -13.13
CA GLN A 486 2.77 29.51 -11.86
C GLN A 486 2.19 30.72 -11.12
N SER A 487 0.87 30.91 -11.22
CA SER A 487 0.13 31.99 -10.56
C SER A 487 -0.51 31.47 -9.27
N PHE A 488 -0.17 32.09 -8.14
CA PHE A 488 -0.68 31.72 -6.82
C PHE A 488 -1.28 32.97 -6.17
N LYS A 489 -2.60 32.99 -5.98
CA LYS A 489 -3.34 34.19 -5.57
C LYS A 489 -4.34 33.88 -4.47
N ILE A 490 -4.49 34.82 -3.54
CA ILE A 490 -5.63 34.86 -2.64
C ILE A 490 -6.84 35.34 -3.43
N ILE A 491 -7.97 34.64 -3.31
CA ILE A 491 -9.21 34.94 -4.02
C ILE A 491 -10.42 34.89 -3.09
N GLU A 492 -11.50 35.54 -3.52
CA GLU A 492 -12.82 35.42 -2.90
C GLU A 492 -13.52 34.10 -3.31
N ALA A 493 -14.44 33.61 -2.48
CA ALA A 493 -15.11 32.33 -2.71
C ALA A 493 -15.92 32.26 -4.01
N ASN A 494 -16.50 33.39 -4.45
CA ASN A 494 -17.23 33.49 -5.71
C ASN A 494 -16.31 33.48 -6.96
N ALA A 495 -14.99 33.66 -6.77
CA ALA A 495 -14.00 33.68 -7.85
C ALA A 495 -13.31 32.32 -8.06
N ILE A 496 -13.71 31.28 -7.32
CA ILE A 496 -13.15 29.93 -7.48
C ILE A 496 -13.45 29.39 -8.87
N ILE A 497 -12.39 29.03 -9.59
CA ILE A 497 -12.52 28.32 -10.87
C ILE A 497 -12.91 26.86 -10.59
N THR A 498 -14.05 26.41 -11.11
CA THR A 498 -14.54 25.03 -10.97
C THR A 498 -14.42 24.21 -12.26
N LYS A 499 -14.18 24.88 -13.40
CA LYS A 499 -13.96 24.28 -14.71
C LYS A 499 -13.17 25.24 -15.60
N GLN A 500 -12.22 24.70 -16.36
CA GLN A 500 -11.48 25.44 -17.38
C GLN A 500 -11.09 24.48 -18.51
N GLN A 501 -11.33 24.88 -19.76
CA GLN A 501 -11.03 24.03 -20.91
C GLN A 501 -9.53 23.77 -21.03
N GLY A 502 -9.16 22.50 -21.23
CA GLY A 502 -7.75 22.07 -21.30
C GLY A 502 -7.10 21.82 -19.94
N TYR A 503 -7.75 22.22 -18.84
CA TYR A 503 -7.19 22.11 -17.49
C TYR A 503 -7.88 21.01 -16.69
N ARG A 504 -7.10 20.39 -15.78
CA ARG A 504 -7.66 19.70 -14.62
C ARG A 504 -7.92 20.74 -13.53
N VAL A 505 -9.14 20.81 -13.01
CA VAL A 505 -9.51 21.78 -11.98
C VAL A 505 -9.96 21.04 -10.74
N MET A 506 -9.39 21.39 -9.59
CA MET A 506 -9.72 20.77 -8.29
C MET A 506 -9.99 21.86 -7.24
N VAL A 507 -11.14 21.78 -6.58
CA VAL A 507 -11.43 22.51 -5.34
C VAL A 507 -11.17 21.55 -4.20
N LEU A 508 -10.17 21.86 -3.39
CA LEU A 508 -9.70 21.07 -2.26
C LEU A 508 -10.04 21.82 -0.97
N LYS A 509 -11.17 21.47 -0.35
CA LYS A 509 -11.52 21.93 0.99
C LYS A 509 -10.72 21.11 2.00
N VAL A 510 -10.03 21.77 2.94
CA VAL A 510 -9.19 21.11 3.94
C VAL A 510 -9.38 21.77 5.28
N ARG A 511 -9.43 21.00 6.37
CA ARG A 511 -9.40 21.54 7.73
C ARG A 511 -8.19 22.47 7.89
N GLY A 512 -8.43 23.72 8.30
CA GLY A 512 -7.42 24.78 8.27
C GLY A 512 -6.17 24.43 9.09
N GLU A 513 -6.35 23.87 10.29
CA GLU A 513 -5.26 23.45 11.17
C GLU A 513 -4.44 22.30 10.58
N ILE A 514 -5.08 21.40 9.83
CA ILE A 514 -4.42 20.26 9.18
C ILE A 514 -3.61 20.75 7.97
N LEU A 515 -4.19 21.65 7.16
CA LEU A 515 -3.47 22.24 6.03
C LEU A 515 -2.23 23.01 6.50
N ALA A 516 -2.36 23.77 7.58
CA ALA A 516 -1.24 24.45 8.23
C ALA A 516 -0.16 23.45 8.69
N CYS A 517 -0.54 22.40 9.41
CA CYS A 517 0.38 21.35 9.86
C CYS A 517 1.16 20.72 8.70
N VAL A 518 0.47 20.35 7.62
CA VAL A 518 1.08 19.72 6.45
C VAL A 518 2.06 20.66 5.75
N VAL A 519 1.68 21.93 5.56
CA VAL A 519 2.53 22.95 4.92
C VAL A 519 3.76 23.27 5.76
N GLU A 520 3.60 23.49 7.07
CA GLU A 520 4.70 23.90 7.95
C GLU A 520 5.73 22.80 8.14
N ASN A 521 5.28 21.54 8.19
CA ASN A 521 6.12 20.37 8.42
C ASN A 521 6.48 19.60 7.14
N HIS A 522 6.00 20.06 5.97
CA HIS A 522 6.21 19.40 4.67
C HIS A 522 5.82 17.92 4.68
N LEU A 523 4.70 17.62 5.33
CA LEU A 523 4.17 16.26 5.42
C LEU A 523 3.57 15.83 4.08
N PRO A 524 3.47 14.52 3.82
CA PRO A 524 2.76 14.02 2.65
C PRO A 524 1.33 14.53 2.58
N PHE A 525 0.89 15.03 1.42
CA PHE A 525 -0.52 15.41 1.21
C PHE A 525 -1.48 14.21 1.37
N GLU A 526 -0.96 13.00 1.20
CA GLU A 526 -1.63 11.74 1.51
C GLU A 526 -2.21 11.72 2.94
N GLU A 527 -1.56 12.37 3.92
CA GLU A 527 -2.07 12.48 5.29
C GLU A 527 -3.44 13.17 5.35
N ILE A 528 -3.67 14.15 4.47
CA ILE A 528 -4.94 14.87 4.36
C ILE A 528 -6.03 13.95 3.79
N LEU A 529 -5.72 13.26 2.69
CA LEU A 529 -6.68 12.43 1.97
C LEU A 529 -7.04 11.18 2.78
N ARG A 530 -6.04 10.48 3.29
CA ARG A 530 -6.21 9.25 4.10
C ARG A 530 -6.77 9.53 5.47
N GLY A 531 -6.50 10.71 6.00
CA GLY A 531 -7.05 11.16 7.26
C GLY A 531 -8.46 11.73 7.17
N PHE A 532 -9.11 11.71 6.00
CA PHE A 532 -10.43 12.29 5.79
C PHE A 532 -10.54 13.79 6.13
N HIS A 533 -9.40 14.50 6.12
CA HIS A 533 -9.31 15.92 6.46
C HIS A 533 -9.63 16.84 5.27
N CYS A 534 -10.21 16.30 4.19
CA CYS A 534 -10.60 17.08 3.03
C CYS A 534 -11.94 16.69 2.39
N ARG A 535 -12.44 17.60 1.56
CA ARG A 535 -13.50 17.37 0.57
C ARG A 535 -13.05 17.92 -0.78
N ILE A 536 -13.25 17.11 -1.83
CA ILE A 536 -12.67 17.33 -3.15
C ILE A 536 -13.79 17.38 -4.17
N GLN A 537 -13.86 18.50 -4.90
CA GLN A 537 -14.63 18.59 -6.13
C GLN A 537 -13.66 18.79 -7.29
N ARG A 538 -13.78 17.99 -8.35
CA ARG A 538 -12.86 18.05 -9.49
C ARG A 538 -13.54 17.95 -10.85
N THR A 539 -12.94 18.59 -11.84
CA THR A 539 -13.37 18.60 -13.23
C THR A 539 -12.16 18.45 -14.16
N PRO A 540 -12.07 17.39 -14.99
CA PRO A 540 -12.93 16.22 -15.02
C PRO A 540 -12.82 15.38 -13.73
N ASN A 541 -13.81 14.54 -13.45
CA ASN A 541 -13.80 13.66 -12.28
C ASN A 541 -12.87 12.45 -12.47
N VAL A 542 -11.56 12.69 -12.47
CA VAL A 542 -10.50 11.71 -12.69
C VAL A 542 -9.37 11.94 -11.68
N TYR A 543 -8.81 10.85 -11.12
CA TYR A 543 -7.72 10.92 -10.15
C TYR A 543 -6.47 11.65 -10.66
N GLU A 544 -6.03 12.66 -9.90
CA GLU A 544 -4.91 13.54 -10.17
C GLU A 544 -3.58 12.92 -9.74
N ALA A 545 -3.24 11.75 -10.29
CA ALA A 545 -2.12 10.93 -9.83
C ALA A 545 -0.78 11.68 -9.74
N GLN A 546 -0.49 12.59 -10.68
CA GLN A 546 0.75 13.37 -10.67
C GLN A 546 0.82 14.36 -9.52
N PHE A 547 -0.30 15.04 -9.21
CA PHE A 547 -0.39 16.00 -8.11
C PHE A 547 -0.17 15.29 -6.77
N TRP A 548 -0.96 14.24 -6.51
CA TRP A 548 -0.87 13.48 -5.27
C TRP A 548 0.52 12.84 -5.13
N ARG A 549 1.05 12.20 -6.18
CA ARG A 549 2.40 11.62 -6.14
C ARG A 549 3.48 12.66 -5.84
N TYR A 550 3.39 13.86 -6.41
CA TYR A 550 4.38 14.90 -6.19
C TYR A 550 4.39 15.39 -4.74
N PHE A 551 3.23 15.78 -4.21
CA PHE A 551 3.11 16.32 -2.85
C PHE A 551 3.08 15.26 -1.74
N SER A 552 2.89 13.98 -2.08
CA SER A 552 2.95 12.86 -1.11
C SER A 552 4.32 12.21 -1.03
N HIS A 553 5.18 12.32 -2.06
CA HIS A 553 6.46 11.60 -2.10
C HIS A 553 7.68 12.47 -2.46
N PHE A 554 7.58 13.27 -3.52
CA PHE A 554 8.75 14.02 -4.01
C PHE A 554 9.00 15.30 -3.20
N TYR A 555 7.94 16.06 -2.92
CA TYR A 555 7.98 17.32 -2.20
C TYR A 555 7.60 17.16 -0.72
N THR A 556 8.31 16.24 -0.07
CA THR A 556 8.31 16.05 1.39
C THR A 556 9.70 16.35 1.93
N ASP A 557 9.79 16.83 3.16
CA ASP A 557 11.05 17.20 3.81
C ASP A 557 11.41 16.22 4.93
N SER A 558 12.70 16.16 5.30
CA SER A 558 13.19 15.42 6.46
C SER A 558 13.02 16.22 7.75
N LYS A 559 11.99 17.05 7.87
CA LYS A 559 11.76 17.80 9.12
C LYS A 559 11.19 16.85 10.18
N PRO A 560 11.75 16.83 11.40
CA PRO A 560 11.15 16.06 12.49
C PRO A 560 9.75 16.59 12.77
N TYR A 561 8.76 15.71 12.66
CA TYR A 561 7.40 15.97 13.09
C TYR A 561 7.05 14.99 14.21
N THR A 562 6.71 15.53 15.38
CA THR A 562 6.30 14.74 16.55
C THR A 562 5.15 15.43 17.28
N ILE A 563 4.16 14.65 17.70
CA ILE A 563 3.06 15.14 18.53
C ILE A 563 3.50 15.11 19.99
N GLN A 564 3.40 16.25 20.67
CA GLN A 564 3.55 16.34 22.12
C GLN A 564 2.21 16.78 22.70
N LEU A 565 1.46 15.81 23.23
CA LEU A 565 0.23 16.11 23.96
C LEU A 565 0.63 16.68 25.33
N VAL A 566 0.27 17.95 25.57
CA VAL A 566 0.44 18.62 26.86
C VAL A 566 -0.64 18.17 27.84
#